data_AF-A0A7S7AEL6-F1
#
_entry.id   AF-A0A7S7AEL6-F1
#
_cell.length_a   1.000
_cell.length_b   1.000
_cell.length_c   1.000
_cell.angle_alpha   90.00
_cell.angle_beta   90.00
_cell.angle_gamma   90.00
#
_symmetry.space_group_name_H-M   'P 1'
#
loop_
_entity.id
_entity.type
_entity.pdbx_description
1 polymer ?
#
loop_
_entity_poly.entity_id
_entity_poly.type
_entity_poly.pdbx_seq_one_letter_code
_entity_poly.pdbx_strand_id
1 'polypeptide(L)'
;MKTVQKGFTLIELMIVVAIIGILAAIAIPQYQNYIAKSQVSRVMSETGALKTVIETCVLEGKTAQDACDLGWTASNLLASAATGNTQETGQDGLTVVIATDGSADVEATFGNAAATLASKKLNWKRTDAGVWACTTNVDSKYRPAGCGEPGSAPQSSGSDSNSNSDPNLQ
;
A
#
# COMPACT_ATOMS: atom_id res chain seq x y z
N MET A 1 29.22 52.50 19.90
CA MET A 1 28.85 51.55 20.98
C MET A 1 28.93 50.14 20.40
N LYS A 2 29.78 49.26 20.96
CA LYS A 2 29.84 47.84 20.57
C LYS A 2 28.72 47.10 21.29
N THR A 3 27.73 46.61 20.56
CA THR A 3 26.69 45.74 21.08
C THR A 3 27.31 44.38 21.40
N VAL A 4 27.33 43.99 22.68
CA VAL A 4 27.76 42.65 23.09
C VAL A 4 26.71 41.65 22.59
N GLN A 5 27.08 40.77 21.66
CA GLN A 5 26.20 39.68 21.26
C GLN A 5 26.03 38.71 22.43
N LYS A 6 24.79 38.55 22.91
CA LYS A 6 24.43 37.51 23.87
C LYS A 6 24.39 36.18 23.12
N GLY A 7 25.36 35.32 23.39
CA GLY A 7 25.34 33.93 22.92
C GLY A 7 24.30 33.10 23.69
N PHE A 8 23.87 31.99 23.08
CA PHE A 8 23.03 30.98 23.71
C PHE A 8 23.84 30.24 24.79
N THR A 9 23.26 30.00 25.96
CA THR A 9 23.95 29.29 27.04
C THR A 9 23.93 27.78 26.81
N LEU A 10 24.95 27.07 27.30
CA LEU A 10 24.98 25.60 27.22
C LEU A 10 23.81 24.95 27.94
N ILE A 11 23.35 25.55 29.05
CA ILE A 11 22.20 25.03 29.81
C ILE A 11 20.89 25.21 29.05
N GLU A 12 20.70 26.33 28.36
CA GLU A 12 19.54 26.51 27.48
C GLU A 12 19.54 25.46 26.36
N LEU A 13 20.71 25.20 25.76
CA LEU A 13 20.83 24.18 24.71
C LEU A 13 20.51 22.77 25.22
N MET A 14 20.98 22.40 26.42
CA MET A 14 20.69 21.10 27.02
C MET A 14 19.18 20.89 27.26
N ILE A 15 18.48 21.92 27.74
CA ILE A 15 17.02 21.84 27.96
C ILE A 15 16.29 21.69 26.63
N VAL A 16 16.68 22.45 25.60
CA VAL A 16 16.07 22.35 24.27
C VAL A 16 16.23 20.95 23.69
N VAL A 17 17.44 20.37 23.78
CA VAL A 17 17.69 19.00 23.29
C VAL A 17 16.87 17.97 24.07
N ALA A 18 16.73 18.13 25.39
CA ALA A 18 15.90 17.25 26.20
C ALA A 18 14.43 17.27 25.77
N ILE A 19 13.86 18.46 25.52
CA ILE A 19 12.46 18.60 25.07
C ILE A 19 12.29 18.01 23.67
N ILE A 20 13.19 18.30 22.73
CA ILE A 20 13.13 17.74 21.37
C ILE A 20 13.25 16.22 21.41
N GLY A 21 14.09 15.67 22.29
CA GLY A 21 14.23 14.22 22.47
C GLY A 21 12.92 13.54 22.87
N ILE A 22 12.17 14.12 23.81
CA ILE A 22 10.87 13.58 24.25
C ILE A 22 9.84 13.67 23.12
N LEU A 23 9.76 14.81 22.43
CA LEU A 23 8.82 14.97 21.31
C LEU A 23 9.13 14.02 20.16
N ALA A 24 10.41 13.84 19.83
CA ALA A 24 10.85 12.94 18.77
C ALA A 24 10.49 11.48 19.06
N ALA A 25 10.59 11.04 20.32
CA ALA A 25 10.25 9.68 20.71
C ALA A 25 8.78 9.31 20.41
N ILE A 26 7.86 10.27 20.47
CA ILE A 26 6.43 10.08 20.16
C ILE A 26 6.15 10.34 18.68
N ALA A 27 6.73 11.41 18.12
CA ALA A 27 6.43 11.86 16.76
C ALA A 27 6.96 10.90 15.68
N ILE A 28 8.16 10.33 15.87
CA ILE A 28 8.78 9.44 14.88
C ILE A 28 7.93 8.19 14.60
N PRO A 29 7.50 7.38 15.59
CA PRO A 29 6.69 6.19 15.32
C PRO A 29 5.33 6.55 14.70
N GLN A 30 4.72 7.66 15.14
CA GLN A 30 3.46 8.13 14.55
C GLN A 30 3.63 8.53 13.08
N TYR A 31 4.70 9.25 12.75
CA TYR A 31 4.99 9.64 11.37
C TYR A 31 5.28 8.43 10.48
N GLN A 32 6.04 7.44 10.97
CA GLN A 32 6.28 6.18 10.25
C GLN A 32 4.97 5.44 9.94
N ASN A 33 4.04 5.39 10.88
CA ASN A 33 2.72 4.79 10.67
C ASN A 33 1.91 5.53 9.59
N TYR A 34 1.95 6.86 9.60
CA TYR A 34 1.29 7.68 8.59
C TYR A 34 1.86 7.43 7.18
N ILE A 35 3.19 7.38 7.04
CA ILE A 35 3.84 7.07 5.77
C ILE A 35 3.47 5.68 5.26
N ALA A 36 3.47 4.67 6.13
CA ALA A 36 3.05 3.32 5.75
C ALA A 36 1.60 3.31 5.23
N LYS A 37 0.67 3.94 5.95
CA LYS A 37 -0.74 4.03 5.50
C LYS A 37 -0.89 4.77 4.17
N SER A 38 -0.15 5.87 3.97
CA SER A 38 -0.14 6.62 2.71
C SER A 38 0.38 5.79 1.54
N GLN A 39 1.43 5.00 1.75
CA GLN A 39 2.00 4.13 0.72
C GLN A 39 1.04 3.00 0.33
N VAL A 40 0.36 2.39 1.30
CA VAL A 40 -0.66 1.38 1.03
C VAL A 40 -1.81 1.97 0.20
N SER A 41 -2.30 3.16 0.57
CA SER A 41 -3.35 3.84 -0.21
C SER A 41 -2.90 4.19 -1.62
N ARG A 42 -1.63 4.57 -1.82
CA ARG A 42 -1.08 4.85 -3.14
C ARG A 42 -1.04 3.60 -4.01
N VAL A 43 -0.49 2.50 -3.50
CA VAL A 43 -0.46 1.22 -4.22
C VAL A 43 -1.87 0.71 -4.52
N MET A 44 -2.82 0.89 -3.60
CA MET A 44 -4.23 0.56 -3.83
C MET A 44 -4.81 1.34 -5.03
N SER A 45 -4.51 2.64 -5.13
CA SER A 45 -4.98 3.46 -6.25
C SER A 45 -4.28 3.10 -7.57
N GLU A 46 -2.97 2.87 -7.53
CA GLU A 46 -2.17 2.48 -8.71
C GLU A 46 -2.71 1.16 -9.29
N THR A 47 -2.79 0.12 -8.45
CA THR A 47 -3.28 -1.22 -8.87
C THR A 47 -4.78 -1.22 -9.19
N GLY A 48 -5.57 -0.39 -8.51
CA GLY A 48 -7.00 -0.26 -8.77
C GLY A 48 -7.31 0.32 -10.15
N ALA A 49 -6.41 1.10 -10.74
CA ALA A 49 -6.57 1.64 -12.09
C ALA A 49 -6.55 0.55 -13.18
N LEU A 50 -5.85 -0.57 -12.92
CA LEU A 50 -5.74 -1.69 -13.85
C LEU A 50 -7.07 -2.40 -14.10
N LYS A 51 -8.03 -2.30 -13.18
CA LYS A 51 -9.32 -2.96 -13.29
C LYS A 51 -10.02 -2.64 -14.61
N THR A 52 -10.06 -1.38 -15.00
CA THR A 52 -10.74 -0.93 -16.23
C THR A 52 -10.13 -1.54 -17.48
N VAL A 53 -8.79 -1.64 -17.50
CA VAL A 53 -8.05 -2.21 -18.63
C VAL A 53 -8.26 -3.73 -18.67
N ILE A 54 -8.20 -4.39 -17.51
CA ILE A 54 -8.47 -5.82 -17.36
C ILE A 54 -9.90 -6.16 -17.80
N GLU A 55 -10.92 -5.35 -17.44
CA GLU A 55 -12.28 -5.55 -17.94
C GLU A 55 -12.34 -5.52 -19.47
N THR A 56 -11.64 -4.57 -20.09
CA THR A 56 -11.58 -4.48 -21.55
C THR A 56 -10.92 -5.71 -22.16
N CYS A 57 -9.80 -6.16 -21.59
CA CYS A 57 -9.10 -7.36 -22.07
C CYS A 57 -9.92 -8.65 -21.91
N VAL A 58 -10.65 -8.80 -20.79
CA VAL A 58 -11.55 -9.93 -20.58
C VAL A 58 -12.68 -9.93 -21.61
N LEU A 59 -13.27 -8.77 -21.91
CA LEU A 59 -14.33 -8.65 -22.92
C LEU A 59 -13.84 -8.95 -24.35
N GLU A 60 -12.59 -8.64 -24.64
CA GLU A 60 -11.94 -8.95 -25.93
C GLU A 60 -11.39 -10.38 -26.00
N GLY A 61 -11.46 -11.16 -24.91
CA GLY A 61 -10.91 -12.51 -24.84
C GLY A 61 -9.37 -12.57 -24.82
N LYS A 62 -8.71 -11.47 -24.48
CA LYS A 62 -7.24 -11.35 -24.39
C LYS A 62 -6.72 -11.88 -23.06
N THR A 63 -6.66 -13.21 -22.95
CA THR A 63 -6.21 -13.90 -21.72
C THR A 63 -4.80 -14.47 -21.82
N ALA A 64 -4.22 -14.51 -23.03
CA ALA A 64 -2.84 -14.96 -23.24
C ALA A 64 -1.82 -13.89 -22.80
N GLN A 65 -0.61 -14.33 -22.46
CA GLN A 65 0.49 -13.44 -22.10
C GLN A 65 0.80 -12.43 -23.22
N ASP A 66 1.07 -11.18 -22.83
CA ASP A 66 1.32 -10.03 -23.70
C ASP A 66 0.18 -9.73 -24.69
N ALA A 67 -1.01 -10.35 -24.52
CA ALA A 67 -2.18 -10.07 -25.36
C ALA A 67 -2.96 -8.85 -24.87
N CYS A 68 -2.82 -8.50 -23.58
CA CYS A 68 -3.46 -7.37 -22.92
C CYS A 68 -2.42 -6.32 -22.57
N ASP A 69 -2.48 -5.16 -23.23
CA ASP A 69 -1.68 -4.00 -22.83
C ASP A 69 -2.33 -3.36 -21.60
N LEU A 70 -1.68 -3.50 -20.44
CA LEU A 70 -2.15 -3.00 -19.16
C LEU A 70 -1.83 -1.51 -18.96
N GLY A 71 -0.92 -0.94 -19.76
CA GLY A 71 -0.46 0.43 -19.61
C GLY A 71 0.18 0.71 -18.25
N TRP A 72 0.69 -0.31 -17.57
CA TRP A 72 1.25 -0.17 -16.23
C TRP A 72 2.57 0.60 -16.25
N THR A 73 2.71 1.53 -15.31
CA THR A 73 3.99 2.18 -15.03
C THR A 73 4.51 1.66 -13.70
N ALA A 74 5.77 1.18 -13.68
CA ALA A 74 6.37 0.61 -12.48
C ALA A 74 6.30 1.56 -11.28
N SER A 75 5.86 1.02 -10.14
CA SER A 75 5.76 1.77 -8.89
C SER A 75 7.03 1.62 -8.08
N ASN A 76 7.60 2.74 -7.64
CA ASN A 76 8.79 2.75 -6.77
C ASN A 76 8.53 2.23 -5.34
N LEU A 77 7.31 1.81 -5.01
CA LEU A 77 6.96 1.21 -3.71
C LEU A 77 6.93 -0.32 -3.76
N LEU A 78 6.79 -0.89 -4.96
CA LEU A 78 6.74 -2.33 -5.14
C LEU A 78 8.15 -2.93 -5.18
N ALA A 79 8.22 -4.25 -4.96
CA ALA A 79 9.46 -4.99 -5.01
C ALA A 79 10.07 -4.99 -6.41
N SER A 80 11.40 -4.96 -6.54
CA SER A 80 12.11 -5.06 -7.82
C SER A 80 12.20 -6.50 -8.35
N ALA A 81 11.28 -7.37 -7.94
CA ALA A 81 11.25 -8.77 -8.34
C ALA A 81 9.93 -9.03 -9.07
N ALA A 82 10.01 -9.27 -10.38
CA ALA A 82 8.91 -9.82 -11.15
C ALA A 82 8.53 -11.19 -10.57
N THR A 83 7.42 -11.26 -9.85
CA THR A 83 6.95 -12.52 -9.26
C THR A 83 5.93 -13.15 -10.21
N GLY A 84 6.37 -13.52 -11.41
CA GLY A 84 5.52 -14.24 -12.37
C GLY A 84 4.47 -13.36 -13.06
N ASN A 85 4.86 -12.22 -13.63
CA ASN A 85 3.96 -11.50 -14.51
C ASN A 85 3.59 -12.38 -15.72
N THR A 86 2.31 -12.73 -15.84
CA THR A 86 1.80 -13.55 -16.94
C THR A 86 1.11 -12.73 -18.02
N GLN A 87 0.93 -11.41 -17.84
CA GLN A 87 0.20 -10.57 -18.78
C GLN A 87 1.07 -9.53 -19.49
N GLU A 88 2.10 -8.98 -18.84
CA GLU A 88 3.07 -8.08 -19.48
C GLU A 88 4.48 -8.25 -18.95
N THR A 89 5.47 -8.43 -19.82
CA THR A 89 6.85 -8.55 -19.34
C THR A 89 7.36 -7.22 -18.73
N GLY A 90 8.10 -7.27 -17.61
CA GLY A 90 8.83 -6.11 -17.08
C GLY A 90 8.12 -5.28 -15.99
N GLN A 91 7.05 -5.79 -15.38
CA GLN A 91 6.43 -5.13 -14.22
C GLN A 91 6.99 -5.67 -12.90
N ASP A 92 7.93 -4.94 -12.32
CA ASP A 92 8.54 -5.28 -11.03
C ASP A 92 7.53 -5.21 -9.88
N GLY A 93 7.41 -6.31 -9.12
CA GLY A 93 6.59 -6.37 -7.90
C GLY A 93 5.09 -6.35 -8.15
N LEU A 94 4.66 -6.44 -9.41
CA LEU A 94 3.27 -6.60 -9.82
C LEU A 94 3.12 -7.91 -10.61
N THR A 95 2.10 -8.66 -10.26
CA THR A 95 1.72 -9.91 -10.91
C THR A 95 0.27 -9.81 -11.36
N VAL A 96 0.03 -9.93 -12.66
CA VAL A 96 -1.32 -9.95 -13.22
C VAL A 96 -1.55 -11.28 -13.93
N VAL A 97 -2.68 -11.90 -13.64
CA VAL A 97 -3.17 -13.11 -14.29
C VAL A 97 -4.61 -12.86 -14.72
N ILE A 98 -4.92 -13.17 -15.98
CA ILE A 98 -6.29 -13.17 -16.50
C ILE A 98 -6.54 -14.57 -17.02
N ALA A 99 -7.50 -15.27 -16.42
CA ALA A 99 -7.83 -16.63 -16.78
C ALA A 99 -8.85 -16.66 -17.92
N THR A 100 -8.94 -17.80 -18.61
CA THR A 100 -9.85 -18.01 -19.74
C THR A 100 -11.33 -18.01 -19.35
N ASP A 101 -11.63 -18.18 -18.07
CA ASP A 101 -13.00 -18.06 -17.52
C ASP A 101 -13.40 -16.61 -17.22
N GLY A 102 -12.51 -15.64 -17.49
CA GLY A 102 -12.70 -14.23 -17.21
C GLY A 102 -12.36 -13.82 -15.78
N SER A 103 -11.96 -14.75 -14.90
CA SER A 103 -11.42 -14.36 -13.59
C SER A 103 -10.04 -13.71 -13.73
N ALA A 104 -9.68 -12.84 -12.79
CA ALA A 104 -8.38 -12.18 -12.80
C ALA A 104 -7.82 -12.00 -11.37
N ASP A 105 -6.50 -12.01 -11.26
CA ASP A 105 -5.75 -11.75 -10.03
C ASP A 105 -4.69 -10.67 -10.32
N VAL A 106 -4.66 -9.63 -9.50
CA VAL A 106 -3.71 -8.52 -9.57
C VAL A 106 -3.04 -8.41 -8.21
N GLU A 107 -1.86 -9.02 -8.09
CA GLU A 107 -1.09 -9.05 -6.85
C GLU A 107 0.07 -8.07 -6.92
N ALA A 108 0.05 -7.07 -6.03
CA ALA A 108 1.16 -6.15 -5.83
C ALA A 108 1.90 -6.48 -4.53
N THR A 109 3.22 -6.65 -4.61
CA THR A 109 4.09 -6.94 -3.48
C THR A 109 4.90 -5.69 -3.12
N PHE A 110 4.71 -5.20 -1.90
CA PHE A 110 5.51 -4.11 -1.35
C PHE A 110 6.96 -4.56 -1.14
N GLY A 111 7.93 -3.78 -1.59
CA GLY A 111 9.36 -4.12 -1.41
C GLY A 111 10.24 -2.91 -1.15
N ASN A 112 9.96 -1.78 -1.82
CA ASN A 112 10.66 -0.51 -1.63
C ASN A 112 9.82 0.50 -0.81
N ALA A 113 8.91 -0.03 0.01
CA ALA A 113 8.01 0.74 0.87
C ALA A 113 8.58 0.87 2.31
N ALA A 114 7.79 1.45 3.22
CA ALA A 114 8.09 1.47 4.64
C ALA A 114 8.43 0.05 5.13
N ALA A 115 9.43 -0.07 6.00
CA ALA A 115 9.95 -1.37 6.43
C ALA A 115 8.88 -2.32 7.01
N THR A 116 7.83 -1.76 7.63
CA THR A 116 6.67 -2.50 8.15
C THR A 116 5.81 -3.14 7.06
N LEU A 117 5.93 -2.71 5.82
CA LEU A 117 5.22 -3.20 4.64
C LEU A 117 6.06 -4.17 3.80
N ALA A 118 7.35 -4.35 4.11
CA ALA A 118 8.22 -5.21 3.30
C ALA A 118 7.63 -6.63 3.12
N SER A 119 7.57 -7.09 1.87
CA SER A 119 7.00 -8.38 1.45
C SER A 119 5.51 -8.58 1.76
N LYS A 120 4.81 -7.52 2.20
CA LYS A 120 3.35 -7.53 2.27
C LYS A 120 2.77 -7.41 0.87
N LYS A 121 1.50 -7.77 0.74
CA LYS A 121 0.80 -7.91 -0.53
C LYS A 121 -0.56 -7.23 -0.49
N LEU A 122 -0.93 -6.62 -1.60
CA LEU A 122 -2.27 -6.14 -1.91
C LEU A 122 -2.74 -6.85 -3.16
N ASN A 123 -3.89 -7.52 -3.10
CA ASN A 123 -4.43 -8.32 -4.19
C ASN A 123 -5.84 -7.85 -4.57
N TRP A 124 -6.06 -7.57 -5.85
CA TRP A 124 -7.38 -7.46 -6.43
C TRP A 124 -7.77 -8.74 -7.16
N LYS A 125 -8.89 -9.33 -6.75
CA LYS A 125 -9.48 -10.50 -7.42
C LYS A 125 -10.74 -10.10 -8.15
N ARG A 126 -10.84 -10.48 -9.41
CA ARG A 126 -12.05 -10.45 -10.23
C ARG A 126 -12.61 -11.86 -10.34
N THR A 127 -13.87 -12.05 -10.00
CA THR A 127 -14.57 -13.32 -10.28
C THR A 127 -14.91 -13.45 -11.76
N ASP A 128 -15.23 -14.65 -12.24
CA ASP A 128 -15.80 -14.89 -13.58
C ASP A 128 -17.06 -14.04 -13.84
N ALA A 129 -17.88 -13.81 -12.80
CA ALA A 129 -19.04 -12.92 -12.82
C ALA A 129 -18.70 -11.41 -12.86
N GLY A 130 -17.42 -11.02 -12.89
CA GLY A 130 -16.99 -9.62 -12.94
C GLY A 130 -17.02 -8.85 -11.62
N VAL A 131 -17.12 -9.55 -10.48
CA VAL A 131 -17.11 -8.92 -9.17
C VAL A 131 -15.66 -8.74 -8.69
N TRP A 132 -15.32 -7.52 -8.29
CA TRP A 132 -14.01 -7.19 -7.73
C TRP A 132 -13.99 -7.23 -6.21
N ALA A 133 -12.96 -7.84 -5.65
CA ALA A 133 -12.64 -7.80 -4.23
C ALA A 133 -11.18 -7.40 -4.02
N CYS A 134 -10.90 -6.58 -3.00
CA CYS A 134 -9.53 -6.32 -2.55
C CYS A 134 -9.24 -7.11 -1.28
N THR A 135 -8.05 -7.71 -1.21
CA THR A 135 -7.52 -8.31 0.00
C THR A 135 -6.08 -7.88 0.24
N THR A 136 -5.65 -7.81 1.49
CA THR A 136 -4.25 -7.49 1.81
C THR A 136 -3.81 -8.08 3.14
N ASN A 137 -2.56 -8.56 3.19
CA ASN A 137 -1.93 -9.05 4.41
C ASN A 137 -1.16 -7.97 5.19
N VAL A 138 -1.32 -6.69 4.81
CA VAL A 138 -0.84 -5.58 5.63
C VAL A 138 -1.57 -5.57 6.98
N ASP A 139 -0.86 -5.11 7.99
CA ASP A 139 -1.40 -4.93 9.34
C ASP A 139 -2.67 -4.09 9.30
N SER A 140 -3.67 -4.43 10.12
CA SER A 140 -4.99 -3.79 10.13
C SER A 140 -4.89 -2.28 10.32
N LYS A 141 -3.88 -1.78 11.05
CA LYS A 141 -3.68 -0.33 11.25
C LYS A 141 -3.32 0.44 9.96
N TYR A 142 -2.77 -0.23 8.95
CA TYR A 142 -2.40 0.37 7.65
C TYR A 142 -3.36 -0.01 6.53
N ARG A 143 -4.33 -0.89 6.78
CA ARG A 143 -5.25 -1.39 5.78
C ARG A 143 -6.15 -0.28 5.24
N PRO A 144 -6.31 -0.14 3.91
CA PRO A 144 -7.17 0.87 3.35
C PRO A 144 -8.63 0.42 3.42
N ALA A 145 -9.55 1.40 3.45
CA ALA A 145 -10.97 1.11 3.42
C ALA A 145 -11.34 0.38 2.11
N GLY A 146 -12.14 -0.69 2.20
CA GLY A 146 -12.54 -1.48 1.04
C GLY A 146 -11.61 -2.63 0.67
N CYS A 147 -10.55 -2.89 1.43
CA CYS A 147 -9.74 -4.10 1.34
C CYS A 147 -9.91 -4.97 2.59
N GLY A 148 -10.24 -6.25 2.40
CA GLY A 148 -10.38 -7.24 3.46
C GLY A 148 -9.08 -7.99 3.78
N GLU A 149 -9.15 -8.92 4.71
CA GLU A 149 -8.06 -9.88 4.97
C GLU A 149 -8.08 -11.03 3.96
N PRO A 150 -6.93 -11.65 3.63
CA PRO A 150 -6.90 -12.84 2.81
C PRO A 150 -7.76 -13.94 3.46
N GLY A 151 -8.73 -14.48 2.73
CA GLY A 151 -9.65 -15.51 3.24
C GLY A 151 -10.89 -14.98 3.95
N SER A 152 -11.03 -13.66 4.13
CA SER A 152 -12.32 -13.05 4.50
C SER A 152 -13.23 -12.93 3.27
N ALA A 153 -14.55 -13.06 3.47
CA ALA A 153 -15.53 -12.92 2.38
C ALA A 153 -15.43 -11.54 1.72
N PRO A 154 -15.79 -11.40 0.42
CA PRO A 154 -15.70 -10.13 -0.29
C PRO A 154 -16.48 -9.04 0.42
N GLN A 155 -15.79 -8.08 1.04
CA GLN A 155 -16.44 -6.89 1.59
C GLN A 155 -16.80 -5.97 0.41
N SER A 156 -18.08 -6.00 0.02
CA SER A 156 -18.65 -4.96 -0.85
C SER A 156 -18.36 -3.60 -0.24
N SER A 157 -18.04 -2.61 -1.08
CA SER A 157 -17.74 -1.22 -0.77
C SER A 157 -18.89 -0.47 -0.06
N GLY A 158 -19.26 -0.94 1.12
CA GLY A 158 -20.15 -0.34 2.08
C GLY A 158 -19.33 -0.03 3.30
N SER A 159 -19.20 1.26 3.57
CA SER A 159 -18.71 1.85 4.80
C SER A 159 -19.10 1.03 6.04
N ASP A 160 -18.12 0.43 6.70
CA ASP A 160 -18.19 0.24 8.14
C ASP A 160 -16.88 0.66 8.80
N SER A 161 -17.08 1.70 9.60
CA SER A 161 -16.18 2.39 10.49
C SER A 161 -15.56 1.49 11.56
N ASN A 162 -14.28 1.76 11.84
CA ASN A 162 -13.69 1.72 13.17
C ASN A 162 -13.58 0.34 13.87
N SER A 163 -12.58 -0.44 13.49
CA SER A 163 -12.00 -1.47 14.37
C SER A 163 -10.73 -0.93 15.04
N ASN A 164 -10.89 0.07 15.91
CA ASN A 164 -9.87 0.42 16.89
C ASN A 164 -9.98 -0.62 18.03
N SER A 165 -9.30 -1.74 17.86
CA SER A 165 -9.08 -2.70 18.95
C SER A 165 -8.01 -2.13 19.88
N ASP A 166 -8.41 -1.22 20.77
CA ASP A 166 -7.63 -0.85 21.96
C ASP A 166 -7.82 -1.91 23.04
N PRO A 167 -6.79 -2.70 23.43
CA PRO A 167 -6.84 -3.54 24.60
C PRO A 167 -5.94 -2.92 25.68
N ASN A 168 -6.29 -1.74 26.20
CA ASN A 168 -5.70 -1.25 27.47
C ASN A 168 -6.43 -0.03 28.02
N LEU A 169 -7.56 -0.26 28.69
CA LEU A 169 -8.01 0.58 29.79
C LEU A 169 -8.59 -0.33 30.89
N GLN A 170 -7.72 -0.75 31.80
CA GLN A 170 -7.99 -0.87 33.23
C GLN A 170 -6.94 -0.04 33.96
#